data_AF-A0A1Y3BRL7-F1
#
_entry.id   AF-A0A1Y3BRL7-F1
#
_cell.length_a   1.000
_cell.length_b   1.000
_cell.length_c   1.000
_cell.angle_alpha   90.00
_cell.angle_beta   90.00
_cell.angle_gamma   90.00
#
_symmetry.space_group_name_H-M   'P 1'
#
loop_
_entity.id
_entity.type
_entity.pdbx_description
1 polymer ?
#
loop_
_entity_poly.entity_id
_entity_poly.type
_entity_poly.pdbx_seq_one_letter_code
_entity_poly.pdbx_strand_id
1 'polypeptide(L)'
;RIEVNDNQQLIIEQSYDAEPAPTTIEWQKDGQTLPTSKRIQSSIDAGKQIVRLVIDKATSEDAGNYVCMIANNLGTAKQNTQVLVKSSAPKFLRKFEAVQVKEHEKAIFTAQYDAAATGTRIEFSKDDKLIKLDERIQLKQEQDGQFSLIINDASSDDEGKYKCKIKNDQGSDEADANLVIVKQVAAPEFKEKLQNLQTQVNDENVQLAVKVDGQPPPSVQWFHDGKPISQSSNELPFKIIDKDDGSTLIIPKVVPEHAGNYVCRSKNAQGQDETSAELIVKCAPYVVKHLEDVESNVGQDVNLTAIIKGTPKPDVVWTCNEKKIAPTDKKTERYDEASCEYSLVIHKFQEDDSGEYQ
;
A
#
# COMPACT_ATOMS: atom_id res chain seq x y z
N ARG A 1 12.87 61.72 -3.07
CA ARG A 1 12.70 60.24 -3.06
C ARG A 1 11.38 59.93 -3.75
N ILE A 2 11.36 58.95 -4.65
CA ILE A 2 10.17 58.48 -5.36
C ILE A 2 9.90 57.04 -4.91
N GLU A 3 8.64 56.72 -4.70
CA GLU A 3 8.20 55.37 -4.37
C GLU A 3 7.19 54.92 -5.43
N VAL A 4 7.38 53.71 -5.94
CA VAL A 4 6.50 53.10 -6.95
C VAL A 4 6.21 51.66 -6.52
N ASN A 5 5.01 51.16 -6.79
CA ASN A 5 4.73 49.75 -6.56
C ASN A 5 5.24 48.92 -7.74
N ASP A 6 5.62 47.67 -7.46
CA ASP A 6 6.04 46.71 -8.47
C ASP A 6 4.96 46.55 -9.56
N ASN A 7 5.40 46.34 -10.80
CA ASN A 7 4.59 46.33 -12.03
C ASN A 7 3.83 47.62 -12.36
N GLN A 8 3.98 48.71 -11.59
CA GLN A 8 3.47 50.04 -11.98
C GLN A 8 4.50 50.83 -12.78
N GLN A 9 4.03 51.85 -13.49
CA GLN A 9 4.90 52.76 -14.23
C GLN A 9 5.65 53.68 -13.25
N LEU A 10 6.99 53.68 -13.32
CA LEU A 10 7.82 54.64 -12.61
C LEU A 10 8.00 55.89 -13.47
N ILE A 11 7.68 57.05 -12.92
CA ILE A 11 7.88 58.34 -13.56
C ILE A 11 8.80 59.18 -12.68
N ILE A 12 9.97 59.56 -13.19
CA ILE A 12 10.84 60.56 -12.58
C ILE A 12 10.68 61.84 -13.39
N GLU A 13 10.06 62.84 -12.80
CA GLU A 13 9.84 64.15 -13.42
C GLU A 13 10.60 65.22 -12.63
N GLN A 14 11.37 66.04 -13.34
CA GLN A 14 12.13 67.14 -12.75
C GLN A 14 11.94 68.41 -13.57
N SER A 15 11.65 69.52 -12.90
CA SER A 15 11.66 70.83 -13.53
C SER A 15 13.09 71.34 -13.68
N TYR A 16 13.32 72.15 -14.71
CA TYR A 16 14.58 72.85 -14.91
C TYR A 16 14.33 74.34 -15.15
N ASP A 17 15.34 75.15 -14.90
CA ASP A 17 15.34 76.57 -15.24
C ASP A 17 16.64 76.85 -16.02
N ALA A 18 16.51 76.91 -17.34
CA ALA A 18 17.65 77.08 -18.25
C ALA A 18 17.21 77.77 -19.54
N GLU A 19 17.95 78.81 -19.93
CA GLU A 19 17.78 79.51 -21.19
C GLU A 19 19.14 79.60 -21.90
N PRO A 20 19.30 79.05 -23.12
CA PRO A 20 18.31 78.28 -23.89
C PRO A 20 17.93 76.95 -23.23
N ALA A 21 16.79 76.38 -23.62
CA ALA A 21 16.34 75.08 -23.12
C ALA A 21 17.42 73.99 -23.34
N PRO A 22 17.53 73.00 -22.42
CA PRO A 22 18.47 71.89 -22.58
C PRO A 22 18.26 71.15 -23.89
N THR A 23 19.37 70.89 -24.58
CA THR A 23 19.39 70.13 -25.84
C THR A 23 19.64 68.65 -25.62
N THR A 24 20.19 68.27 -24.46
CA THR A 24 20.49 66.87 -24.13
C THR A 24 20.06 66.55 -22.70
N ILE A 25 19.61 65.31 -22.51
CA ILE A 25 19.33 64.70 -21.22
C ILE A 25 20.00 63.33 -21.16
N GLU A 26 20.67 63.05 -20.04
CA GLU A 26 21.24 61.75 -19.72
C GLU A 26 20.79 61.34 -18.32
N TRP A 27 20.37 60.09 -18.18
CA TRP A 27 20.04 59.49 -16.90
C TRP A 27 21.11 58.49 -16.51
N GLN A 28 21.49 58.48 -15.24
CA GLN A 28 22.33 57.44 -14.65
C GLN A 28 21.58 56.77 -13.51
N LYS A 29 21.64 55.44 -13.42
CA LYS A 29 21.20 54.66 -12.26
C LYS A 29 22.43 54.08 -11.58
N ASP A 30 22.60 54.38 -10.30
CA ASP A 30 23.70 53.87 -9.46
C ASP A 30 25.10 54.11 -10.10
N GLY A 31 25.25 55.25 -10.79
CA GLY A 31 26.48 55.65 -11.48
C GLY A 31 26.67 55.12 -12.89
N GLN A 32 25.76 54.28 -13.40
CA GLN A 32 25.80 53.76 -14.77
C GLN A 32 24.79 54.47 -15.66
N THR A 33 25.19 54.84 -16.88
CA THR A 33 24.27 55.44 -17.87
C THR A 33 23.13 54.49 -18.17
N LEU A 34 21.90 54.99 -18.02
CA LEU A 34 20.69 54.23 -18.21
C LEU A 34 20.30 54.28 -19.71
N PRO A 35 20.34 53.15 -20.43
CA PRO A 35 20.02 53.14 -21.85
C PRO A 35 18.53 53.35 -22.11
N THR A 36 18.20 54.05 -23.19
CA THR A 36 16.82 54.17 -23.65
C THR A 36 16.38 52.89 -24.36
N SER A 37 15.12 52.52 -24.19
CA SER A 37 14.50 51.33 -24.79
C SER A 37 12.98 51.53 -24.90
N LYS A 38 12.24 50.52 -25.36
CA LYS A 38 10.77 50.56 -25.32
C LYS A 38 10.24 50.67 -23.88
N ARG A 39 10.94 50.05 -22.92
CA ARG A 39 10.59 50.05 -21.49
C ARG A 39 11.03 51.34 -20.79
N ILE A 40 12.19 51.88 -21.17
CA ILE A 40 12.83 53.03 -20.52
C ILE A 40 12.87 54.20 -21.50
N GLN A 41 12.04 55.21 -21.30
CA GLN A 41 11.92 56.36 -22.19
C GLN A 41 12.29 57.64 -21.46
N SER A 42 13.08 58.51 -22.09
CA SER A 42 13.44 59.83 -21.57
C SER A 42 13.02 60.94 -22.53
N SER A 43 12.49 62.05 -22.01
CA SER A 43 12.06 63.19 -22.83
C SER A 43 12.30 64.54 -22.14
N ILE A 44 12.36 65.59 -22.96
CA ILE A 44 12.41 67.00 -22.55
C ILE A 44 11.12 67.65 -23.07
N ASP A 45 10.29 68.18 -22.18
CA ASP A 45 9.13 69.03 -22.51
C ASP A 45 9.54 70.50 -22.30
N ALA A 46 10.04 71.13 -23.37
CA ALA A 46 10.54 72.49 -23.31
C ALA A 46 9.45 73.53 -23.00
N GLY A 47 8.20 73.25 -23.41
CA GLY A 47 7.07 74.14 -23.14
C GLY A 47 6.68 74.18 -21.66
N LYS A 48 6.92 73.08 -20.93
CA LYS A 48 6.69 72.99 -19.48
C LYS A 48 7.94 73.12 -18.63
N GLN A 49 9.11 73.27 -19.26
CA GLN A 49 10.42 73.25 -18.60
C GLN A 49 10.63 72.01 -17.71
N ILE A 50 10.28 70.83 -18.24
CA ILE A 50 10.34 69.57 -17.52
C ILE A 50 11.16 68.55 -18.28
N VAL A 51 11.92 67.75 -17.56
CA VAL A 51 12.50 66.50 -18.05
C VAL A 51 11.86 65.29 -17.38
N ARG A 52 11.68 64.21 -18.13
CA ARG A 52 10.98 63.01 -17.68
C ARG A 52 11.75 61.74 -18.02
N LEU A 53 11.81 60.82 -17.06
CA LEU A 53 12.13 59.40 -17.26
C LEU A 53 10.88 58.58 -16.97
N VAL A 54 10.51 57.68 -17.88
CA VAL A 54 9.42 56.73 -17.73
C VAL A 54 10.00 55.32 -17.83
N ILE A 55 9.81 54.52 -16.79
CA ILE A 55 10.11 53.08 -16.81
C ILE A 55 8.79 52.32 -16.70
N ASP A 56 8.43 51.60 -17.75
CA ASP A 56 7.23 50.75 -17.77
C ASP A 56 7.47 49.47 -16.97
N LYS A 57 6.47 49.08 -16.17
CA LYS A 57 6.49 47.93 -15.25
C LYS A 57 7.76 47.89 -14.39
N ALA A 58 7.82 48.77 -13.39
CA ALA A 58 8.92 48.83 -12.45
C ALA A 58 9.10 47.48 -11.73
N THR A 59 10.36 47.07 -11.57
CA THR A 59 10.77 45.85 -10.86
C THR A 59 11.68 46.22 -9.70
N SER A 60 11.96 45.28 -8.80
CA SER A 60 12.95 45.50 -7.73
C SER A 60 14.34 45.94 -8.24
N GLU A 61 14.73 45.57 -9.46
CA GLU A 61 15.98 46.00 -10.10
C GLU A 61 16.00 47.48 -10.47
N ASP A 62 14.82 48.10 -10.62
CA ASP A 62 14.68 49.52 -10.90
C ASP A 62 14.85 50.39 -9.65
N ALA A 63 14.91 49.81 -8.45
CA ALA A 63 15.25 50.53 -7.24
C ALA A 63 16.72 50.97 -7.27
N GLY A 64 17.00 52.17 -6.78
CA GLY A 64 18.35 52.72 -6.81
C GLY A 64 18.37 54.24 -6.80
N ASN A 65 19.57 54.79 -6.97
CA ASN A 65 19.80 56.22 -7.00
C ASN A 65 19.92 56.72 -8.45
N TYR A 66 19.02 57.60 -8.87
CA TYR A 66 18.95 58.13 -10.23
C TYR A 66 19.49 59.55 -10.31
N VAL A 67 20.44 59.78 -11.20
CA VAL A 67 20.98 61.11 -11.51
C VAL A 67 20.47 61.54 -12.88
N CYS A 68 19.75 62.66 -12.92
CA CYS A 68 19.44 63.35 -14.16
C CYS A 68 20.57 64.34 -14.47
N MET A 69 21.03 64.38 -15.72
CA MET A 69 22.00 65.35 -16.21
C MET A 69 21.45 66.01 -17.46
N ILE A 70 21.32 67.33 -17.43
CA ILE A 70 20.84 68.12 -18.56
C ILE A 70 21.95 69.06 -19.02
N ALA A 71 22.00 69.34 -20.33
CA ALA A 71 22.97 70.29 -20.87
C ALA A 71 22.40 71.12 -22.02
N ASN A 72 22.91 72.34 -22.14
CA ASN A 72 22.77 73.22 -23.30
C ASN A 72 24.17 73.73 -23.70
N ASN A 73 24.23 74.72 -24.60
CA ASN A 73 25.48 75.34 -25.04
C ASN A 73 26.18 76.19 -23.97
N LEU A 74 25.54 76.49 -22.84
CA LEU A 74 26.09 77.31 -21.75
C LEU A 74 26.62 76.48 -20.59
N GLY A 75 26.14 75.24 -20.42
CA GLY A 75 26.64 74.37 -19.37
C GLY A 75 25.77 73.14 -19.10
N THR A 76 26.03 72.53 -17.95
CA THR A 76 25.38 71.29 -17.50
C THR A 76 24.84 71.45 -16.09
N ALA A 77 23.68 70.87 -15.80
CA ALA A 77 23.14 70.73 -14.44
C ALA A 77 22.89 69.25 -14.13
N LYS A 78 22.98 68.87 -12.85
CA LYS A 78 22.72 67.50 -12.38
C LYS A 78 21.80 67.51 -11.17
N GLN A 79 20.90 66.54 -11.08
CA GLN A 79 20.03 66.37 -9.93
C GLN A 79 19.85 64.90 -9.57
N ASN A 80 19.83 64.61 -8.27
CA ASN A 80 19.82 63.24 -7.75
C ASN A 80 18.45 62.86 -7.16
N THR A 81 18.02 61.62 -7.34
CA THR A 81 16.71 61.11 -6.89
C THR A 81 16.78 59.64 -6.51
N GLN A 82 16.56 59.34 -5.23
CA GLN A 82 16.39 57.96 -4.77
C GLN A 82 15.02 57.41 -5.20
N VAL A 83 15.01 56.23 -5.81
CA VAL A 83 13.82 55.43 -6.15
C VAL A 83 13.76 54.19 -5.26
N LEU A 84 12.58 53.93 -4.70
CA LEU A 84 12.24 52.65 -4.06
C LEU A 84 11.10 52.00 -4.82
N VAL A 85 11.25 50.71 -5.13
CA VAL A 85 10.17 49.88 -5.67
C VAL A 85 9.59 49.04 -4.53
N LYS A 86 8.31 49.23 -4.21
CA LYS A 86 7.59 48.47 -3.19
C LYS A 86 6.99 47.23 -3.82
N SER A 87 7.20 46.07 -3.21
CA SER A 87 6.54 44.82 -3.61
C SER A 87 5.01 44.96 -3.58
N SER A 88 4.28 44.11 -4.30
CA SER A 88 2.83 43.91 -4.10
C SER A 88 2.55 42.91 -2.97
N ALA A 89 1.33 42.91 -2.44
CA ALA A 89 0.88 41.84 -1.53
C ALA A 89 0.76 40.52 -2.30
N PRO A 90 1.25 39.38 -1.76
CA PRO A 90 1.26 38.11 -2.47
C PRO A 90 -0.17 37.62 -2.69
N LYS A 91 -0.38 36.97 -3.85
CA LYS A 91 -1.66 36.36 -4.22
C LYS A 91 -1.42 34.97 -4.78
N PHE A 92 -2.30 34.04 -4.43
CA PHE A 92 -2.30 32.74 -5.08
C PHE A 92 -2.75 32.87 -6.53
N LEU A 93 -1.90 32.39 -7.44
CA LEU A 93 -2.27 32.12 -8.84
C LEU A 93 -2.90 30.73 -8.96
N ARG A 94 -2.39 29.77 -8.18
CA ARG A 94 -2.96 28.43 -8.01
C ARG A 94 -2.96 28.05 -6.53
N LYS A 95 -4.15 27.76 -6.00
CA LYS A 95 -4.34 27.30 -4.60
C LYS A 95 -4.15 25.79 -4.50
N PHE A 96 -4.07 25.29 -3.26
CA PHE A 96 -4.10 23.85 -3.01
C PHE A 96 -5.39 23.22 -3.52
N GLU A 97 -5.28 21.97 -3.89
CA GLU A 97 -6.39 21.07 -4.14
C GLU A 97 -6.38 19.97 -3.08
N ALA A 98 -7.53 19.35 -2.83
CA ALA A 98 -7.61 18.23 -1.90
C ALA A 98 -6.75 17.06 -2.40
N VAL A 99 -6.00 16.44 -1.48
CA VAL A 99 -5.10 15.33 -1.77
C VAL A 99 -5.63 14.07 -1.10
N GLN A 100 -5.64 12.97 -1.84
CA GLN A 100 -5.96 11.64 -1.33
C GLN A 100 -4.81 10.70 -1.67
N VAL A 101 -4.24 10.05 -0.67
CA VAL A 101 -3.13 9.09 -0.84
C VAL A 101 -3.36 7.86 0.01
N LYS A 102 -2.68 6.76 -0.30
CA LYS A 102 -2.68 5.61 0.58
C LYS A 102 -1.72 5.84 1.75
N GLU A 103 -1.99 5.18 2.86
CA GLU A 103 -1.05 5.15 3.99
C GLU A 103 0.36 4.71 3.51
N HIS A 104 1.39 5.34 4.05
CA HIS A 104 2.81 5.22 3.68
C HIS A 104 3.24 5.81 2.33
N GLU A 105 2.31 6.33 1.51
CA GLU A 105 2.66 7.08 0.30
C GLU A 105 3.01 8.54 0.62
N LYS A 106 3.55 9.26 -0.38
CA LYS A 106 3.84 10.69 -0.26
C LYS A 106 2.61 11.52 -0.58
N ALA A 107 2.22 12.42 0.32
CA ALA A 107 1.23 13.45 0.03
C ALA A 107 1.93 14.72 -0.45
N ILE A 108 1.45 15.31 -1.56
CA ILE A 108 2.06 16.49 -2.17
C ILE A 108 0.98 17.54 -2.44
N PHE A 109 1.02 18.64 -1.70
CA PHE A 109 0.21 19.82 -2.00
C PHE A 109 1.01 20.77 -2.87
N THR A 110 0.52 21.08 -4.07
CA THR A 110 1.17 22.04 -4.98
C THR A 110 0.41 23.35 -5.03
N ALA A 111 1.11 24.48 -5.01
CA ALA A 111 0.53 25.80 -5.22
C ALA A 111 1.48 26.71 -6.00
N GLN A 112 0.94 27.85 -6.44
CA GLN A 112 1.71 28.89 -7.10
C GLN A 112 1.22 30.27 -6.64
N TYR A 113 2.15 31.16 -6.33
CA TYR A 113 1.86 32.56 -6.04
C TYR A 113 2.50 33.49 -7.07
N ASP A 114 2.06 34.74 -7.11
CA ASP A 114 2.66 35.78 -7.95
C ASP A 114 4.09 36.08 -7.47
N ALA A 115 5.09 35.56 -8.20
CA ALA A 115 6.50 35.69 -7.86
C ALA A 115 7.00 37.15 -7.86
N ALA A 116 6.27 38.07 -8.50
CA ALA A 116 6.56 39.50 -8.45
C ALA A 116 6.39 40.08 -7.02
N ALA A 117 5.61 39.42 -6.16
CA ALA A 117 5.52 39.73 -4.74
C ALA A 117 6.80 39.26 -4.01
N THR A 118 7.88 40.02 -4.15
CA THR A 118 9.17 39.76 -3.49
C THR A 118 9.05 39.69 -1.96
N GLY A 119 9.98 38.96 -1.32
CA GLY A 119 10.00 38.79 0.13
C GLY A 119 8.87 37.92 0.71
N THR A 120 8.13 37.21 -0.15
CA THR A 120 7.04 36.32 0.27
C THR A 120 7.57 35.15 1.09
N ARG A 121 6.97 34.96 2.27
CA ARG A 121 7.20 33.81 3.16
C ARG A 121 5.98 32.90 3.09
N ILE A 122 6.23 31.60 3.18
CA ILE A 122 5.21 30.55 3.12
C ILE A 122 5.13 29.88 4.48
N GLU A 123 3.93 29.82 5.06
CA GLU A 123 3.65 29.18 6.33
C GLU A 123 2.52 28.16 6.14
N PHE A 124 2.67 26.99 6.74
CA PHE A 124 1.65 25.94 6.70
C PHE A 124 1.13 25.65 8.10
N SER A 125 -0.17 25.41 8.21
CA SER A 125 -0.79 24.88 9.42
C SER A 125 -1.67 23.68 9.11
N LYS A 126 -1.74 22.75 10.06
CA LYS A 126 -2.66 21.62 10.06
C LYS A 126 -3.62 21.80 11.23
N ASP A 127 -4.91 21.81 10.97
CA ASP A 127 -5.96 21.99 11.99
C ASP A 127 -5.64 23.20 12.92
N ASP A 128 -5.27 24.31 12.29
CA ASP A 128 -4.85 25.59 12.89
C ASP A 128 -3.58 25.55 13.77
N LYS A 129 -2.83 24.43 13.78
CA LYS A 129 -1.50 24.33 14.40
C LYS A 129 -0.39 24.50 13.36
N LEU A 130 0.57 25.37 13.63
CA LEU A 130 1.69 25.60 12.72
C LEU A 130 2.50 24.30 12.52
N ILE A 131 2.75 23.96 11.26
CA ILE A 131 3.56 22.81 10.89
C ILE A 131 5.03 23.19 11.02
N LYS A 132 5.80 22.35 11.72
CA LYS A 132 7.26 22.43 11.72
C LYS A 132 7.79 21.60 10.56
N LEU A 133 8.55 22.23 9.66
CA LEU A 133 9.22 21.53 8.58
C LEU A 133 10.41 20.72 9.13
N ASP A 134 10.60 19.52 8.61
CA ASP A 134 11.67 18.58 8.98
C ASP A 134 11.98 17.63 7.80
N GLU A 135 12.67 16.51 8.07
CA GLU A 135 13.01 15.54 7.02
C GLU A 135 11.77 14.85 6.42
N ARG A 136 10.71 14.68 7.21
CA ARG A 136 9.46 14.02 6.80
C ARG A 136 8.55 15.01 6.08
N ILE A 137 8.37 16.21 6.64
CA ILE A 137 7.54 17.27 6.09
C ILE A 137 8.40 18.39 5.52
N GLN A 138 8.45 18.47 4.18
CA GLN A 138 9.36 19.35 3.46
C GLN A 138 8.61 20.41 2.66
N LEU A 139 9.21 21.61 2.57
CA LEU A 139 8.81 22.64 1.62
C LEU A 139 9.79 22.64 0.44
N LYS A 140 9.29 22.36 -0.76
CA LYS A 140 10.05 22.51 -2.00
C LYS A 140 9.57 23.78 -2.72
N GLN A 141 10.49 24.67 -3.06
CA GLN A 141 10.19 25.86 -3.87
C GLN A 141 10.85 25.71 -5.25
N GLU A 142 10.13 26.09 -6.28
CA GLU A 142 10.55 26.08 -7.68
C GLU A 142 10.51 27.50 -8.25
N GLN A 143 10.80 27.65 -9.55
CA GLN A 143 10.76 28.95 -10.23
C GLN A 143 9.32 29.48 -10.33
N ASP A 144 9.19 30.78 -10.64
CA ASP A 144 7.90 31.43 -10.92
C ASP A 144 6.84 31.28 -9.81
N GLY A 145 7.30 31.22 -8.56
CA GLY A 145 6.45 31.18 -7.38
C GLY A 145 5.74 29.85 -7.17
N GLN A 146 6.14 28.78 -7.88
CA GLN A 146 5.63 27.44 -7.67
C GLN A 146 6.29 26.81 -6.43
N PHE A 147 5.49 26.12 -5.61
CA PHE A 147 5.99 25.43 -4.43
C PHE A 147 5.15 24.22 -4.06
N SER A 148 5.69 23.37 -3.20
CA SER A 148 5.01 22.17 -2.72
C SER A 148 5.29 21.88 -1.25
N LEU A 149 4.24 21.52 -0.49
CA LEU A 149 4.37 20.84 0.80
C LEU A 149 4.36 19.34 0.55
N ILE A 150 5.41 18.66 0.97
CA ILE A 150 5.60 17.22 0.79
C ILE A 150 5.59 16.57 2.16
N ILE A 151 4.68 15.62 2.37
CA ILE A 151 4.64 14.77 3.57
C ILE A 151 5.06 13.37 3.11
N ASN A 152 6.25 12.94 3.52
CA ASN A 152 6.72 11.59 3.26
C ASN A 152 6.12 10.63 4.29
N ASP A 153 5.85 9.39 3.86
CA ASP A 153 5.34 8.31 4.71
C ASP A 153 4.07 8.74 5.47
N ALA A 154 3.01 9.04 4.71
CA ALA A 154 1.78 9.60 5.27
C ALA A 154 1.05 8.58 6.16
N SER A 155 0.65 9.01 7.35
CA SER A 155 -0.04 8.19 8.35
C SER A 155 -1.44 8.73 8.65
N SER A 156 -2.28 7.97 9.35
CA SER A 156 -3.59 8.48 9.80
C SER A 156 -3.51 9.77 10.61
N ASP A 157 -2.39 10.02 11.31
CA ASP A 157 -2.17 11.25 12.09
C ASP A 157 -1.90 12.47 11.20
N ASP A 158 -1.68 12.28 9.90
CA ASP A 158 -1.50 13.37 8.93
C ASP A 158 -2.82 13.80 8.29
N GLU A 159 -3.89 13.01 8.38
CA GLU A 159 -5.21 13.33 7.85
C GLU A 159 -5.78 14.61 8.50
N GLY A 160 -6.37 15.51 7.71
CA GLY A 160 -6.94 16.75 8.23
C GLY A 160 -6.93 17.92 7.26
N LYS A 161 -7.26 19.11 7.78
CA LYS A 161 -7.32 20.35 6.99
C LYS A 161 -5.97 21.06 7.04
N TYR A 162 -5.35 21.25 5.89
CA TYR A 162 -4.12 22.01 5.70
C TYR A 162 -4.43 23.41 5.21
N LYS A 163 -3.75 24.41 5.76
CA LYS A 163 -3.84 25.80 5.37
C LYS A 163 -2.46 26.33 5.00
N CYS A 164 -2.36 26.97 3.84
CA CYS A 164 -1.23 27.78 3.46
C CYS A 164 -1.51 29.24 3.77
N LYS A 165 -0.51 29.94 4.26
CA LYS A 165 -0.45 31.38 4.25
C LYS A 165 0.79 31.84 3.51
N ILE A 166 0.60 32.70 2.51
CA ILE A 166 1.68 33.46 1.87
C ILE A 166 1.62 34.89 2.39
N LYS A 167 2.76 35.45 2.81
CA LYS A 167 2.79 36.80 3.39
C LYS A 167 4.08 37.56 3.09
N ASN A 168 3.96 38.87 2.94
CA ASN A 168 5.07 39.83 2.99
C ASN A 168 4.63 41.10 3.75
N ASP A 169 5.45 42.15 3.74
CA ASP A 169 5.18 43.40 4.47
C ASP A 169 3.94 44.17 3.95
N GLN A 170 3.42 43.80 2.78
CA GLN A 170 2.27 44.47 2.15
C GLN A 170 0.95 43.71 2.34
N GLY A 171 0.98 42.46 2.80
CA GLY A 171 -0.22 41.69 3.08
C GLY A 171 -0.01 40.19 3.06
N SER A 172 -1.12 39.46 3.05
CA SER A 172 -1.13 38.00 2.98
C SER A 172 -2.34 37.48 2.21
N ASP A 173 -2.20 36.27 1.66
CA ASP A 173 -3.29 35.48 1.11
C ASP A 173 -3.24 34.06 1.70
N GLU A 174 -4.39 33.39 1.75
CA GLU A 174 -4.55 32.09 2.38
C GLU A 174 -5.32 31.12 1.47
N ALA A 175 -4.99 29.84 1.59
CA ALA A 175 -5.63 28.76 0.87
C ALA A 175 -5.72 27.52 1.77
N ASP A 176 -6.83 26.79 1.69
CA ASP A 176 -6.99 25.55 2.44
C ASP A 176 -7.25 24.36 1.51
N ALA A 177 -6.83 23.17 1.93
CA ALA A 177 -7.20 21.89 1.32
C ALA A 177 -7.20 20.75 2.35
N ASN A 178 -7.87 19.66 2.05
CA ASN A 178 -7.91 18.48 2.92
C ASN A 178 -6.91 17.41 2.42
N LEU A 179 -6.26 16.74 3.37
CA LEU A 179 -5.57 15.47 3.13
C LEU A 179 -6.49 14.34 3.61
N VAL A 180 -6.70 13.32 2.77
CA VAL A 180 -7.40 12.08 3.13
C VAL A 180 -6.44 10.91 3.00
N ILE A 181 -6.35 10.07 4.03
CA ILE A 181 -5.46 8.90 4.06
C ILE A 181 -6.28 7.63 3.92
N VAL A 182 -6.10 6.95 2.79
CA VAL A 182 -6.74 5.67 2.53
C VAL A 182 -5.90 4.56 3.15
N LYS A 183 -6.41 3.95 4.22
CA LYS A 183 -5.79 2.75 4.80
C LYS A 183 -5.76 1.63 3.76
N GLN A 184 -4.62 0.99 3.60
CA GLN A 184 -4.53 -0.20 2.77
C GLN A 184 -5.07 -1.38 3.55
N VAL A 185 -6.24 -1.87 3.15
CA VAL A 185 -6.87 -3.05 3.75
C VAL A 185 -7.11 -4.09 2.67
N ALA A 186 -6.88 -5.34 2.99
CA ALA A 186 -7.03 -6.46 2.08
C ALA A 186 -7.52 -7.69 2.86
N ALA A 187 -8.57 -8.35 2.36
CA ALA A 187 -8.99 -9.64 2.88
C ALA A 187 -7.88 -10.68 2.70
N PRO A 188 -7.86 -11.75 3.52
CA PRO A 188 -6.86 -12.79 3.39
C PRO A 188 -6.93 -13.44 2.00
N GLU A 189 -5.79 -13.74 1.40
CA GLU A 189 -5.70 -14.42 0.10
C GLU A 189 -4.54 -15.42 0.12
N PHE A 190 -4.84 -16.70 -0.06
CA PHE A 190 -3.78 -17.72 -0.13
C PHE A 190 -3.00 -17.62 -1.45
N LYS A 191 -1.74 -17.21 -1.35
CA LYS A 191 -0.78 -17.17 -2.47
C LYS A 191 -0.19 -18.54 -2.77
N GLU A 192 0.01 -19.36 -1.75
CA GLU A 192 0.35 -20.77 -1.87
C GLU A 192 -0.74 -21.58 -1.17
N LYS A 193 -1.54 -22.29 -1.97
CA LYS A 193 -2.66 -23.12 -1.52
C LYS A 193 -2.20 -24.55 -1.25
N LEU A 194 -2.90 -25.23 -0.36
CA LEU A 194 -2.68 -26.65 -0.09
C LEU A 194 -2.85 -27.49 -1.35
N GLN A 195 -2.11 -28.59 -1.42
CA GLN A 195 -2.17 -29.58 -2.49
C GLN A 195 -2.34 -30.96 -1.88
N ASN A 196 -3.10 -31.83 -2.54
CA ASN A 196 -3.26 -33.21 -2.11
C ASN A 196 -1.90 -33.89 -2.01
N LEU A 197 -1.71 -34.68 -0.97
CA LEU A 197 -0.46 -35.34 -0.66
C LEU A 197 -0.69 -36.82 -0.38
N GLN A 198 0.24 -37.65 -0.82
CA GLN A 198 0.24 -39.06 -0.51
C GLN A 198 1.57 -39.42 0.15
N THR A 199 1.50 -40.07 1.31
CA THR A 199 2.64 -40.52 2.11
C THR A 199 2.46 -42.00 2.48
N GLN A 200 3.36 -42.55 3.29
CA GLN A 200 3.33 -43.90 3.85
C GLN A 200 3.32 -43.87 5.37
N VAL A 201 2.82 -44.93 5.99
CA VAL A 201 2.89 -45.10 7.45
C VAL A 201 4.35 -45.03 7.94
N ASN A 202 4.55 -44.43 9.10
CA ASN A 202 5.85 -44.14 9.71
C ASN A 202 6.73 -43.12 8.97
N ASP A 203 6.19 -42.33 8.04
CA ASP A 203 6.90 -41.14 7.56
C ASP A 203 7.14 -40.19 8.75
N GLU A 204 8.38 -39.77 8.94
CA GLU A 204 8.80 -39.09 10.17
C GLU A 204 8.33 -37.63 10.21
N ASN A 205 8.10 -37.00 9.04
CA ASN A 205 7.82 -35.56 8.98
C ASN A 205 7.09 -35.18 7.68
N VAL A 206 5.76 -35.24 7.71
CA VAL A 206 4.92 -34.71 6.63
C VAL A 206 4.54 -33.26 6.91
N GLN A 207 4.62 -32.39 5.90
CA GLN A 207 4.37 -30.96 6.04
C GLN A 207 3.29 -30.47 5.07
N LEU A 208 2.35 -29.71 5.61
CA LEU A 208 1.33 -28.96 4.87
C LEU A 208 1.62 -27.48 5.10
N ALA A 209 1.99 -26.76 4.05
CA ALA A 209 2.39 -25.37 4.13
C ALA A 209 1.50 -24.48 3.28
N VAL A 210 1.23 -23.28 3.78
CA VAL A 210 0.48 -22.24 3.08
C VAL A 210 1.22 -20.91 3.18
N LYS A 211 1.00 -20.06 2.18
CA LYS A 211 1.31 -18.63 2.27
C LYS A 211 0.06 -17.81 2.06
N VAL A 212 -0.13 -16.80 2.89
CA VAL A 212 -1.33 -15.97 2.90
C VAL A 212 -0.96 -14.50 3.07
N ASP A 213 -1.44 -13.68 2.15
CA ASP A 213 -1.36 -12.23 2.26
C ASP A 213 -2.66 -11.69 2.88
N GLY A 214 -2.59 -10.52 3.50
CA GLY A 214 -3.75 -9.81 4.02
C GLY A 214 -3.33 -8.58 4.81
N GLN A 215 -4.18 -7.55 4.82
CA GLN A 215 -3.95 -6.33 5.59
C GLN A 215 -5.22 -5.95 6.37
N PRO A 216 -5.18 -5.93 7.71
CA PRO A 216 -4.06 -6.29 8.58
C PRO A 216 -3.61 -7.77 8.46
N PRO A 217 -2.41 -8.14 8.96
CA PRO A 217 -1.91 -9.51 8.94
C PRO A 217 -2.95 -10.50 9.47
N PRO A 218 -3.31 -11.54 8.70
CA PRO A 218 -4.39 -12.43 9.08
C PRO A 218 -3.94 -13.52 10.05
N SER A 219 -4.88 -13.99 10.88
CA SER A 219 -4.69 -15.18 11.73
C SER A 219 -4.97 -16.46 10.97
N VAL A 220 -4.24 -17.54 11.26
CA VAL A 220 -4.38 -18.85 10.61
C VAL A 220 -4.86 -19.91 11.60
N GLN A 221 -5.77 -20.79 11.17
CA GLN A 221 -6.26 -21.94 11.93
C GLN A 221 -6.35 -23.18 11.04
N TRP A 222 -5.87 -24.31 11.57
CA TRP A 222 -5.87 -25.60 10.88
C TRP A 222 -7.00 -26.51 11.37
N PHE A 223 -7.53 -27.32 10.46
CA PHE A 223 -8.58 -28.32 10.72
C PHE A 223 -8.22 -29.65 10.06
N HIS A 224 -8.58 -30.76 10.71
CA HIS A 224 -8.51 -32.12 10.17
C HIS A 224 -9.91 -32.74 10.31
N ASP A 225 -10.48 -33.17 9.19
CA ASP A 225 -11.83 -33.74 9.08
C ASP A 225 -12.91 -32.90 9.80
N GLY A 226 -12.82 -31.58 9.62
CA GLY A 226 -13.76 -30.60 10.17
C GLY A 226 -13.53 -30.24 11.64
N LYS A 227 -12.60 -30.90 12.33
CA LYS A 227 -12.24 -30.58 13.72
C LYS A 227 -11.03 -29.65 13.77
N PRO A 228 -11.04 -28.60 14.61
CA PRO A 228 -9.89 -27.71 14.75
C PRO A 228 -8.70 -28.46 15.35
N ILE A 229 -7.53 -28.30 14.75
CA ILE A 229 -6.29 -28.86 15.28
C ILE A 229 -5.80 -27.95 16.41
N SER A 230 -5.71 -28.50 17.62
CA SER A 230 -5.08 -27.83 18.75
C SER A 230 -3.71 -28.45 19.02
N GLN A 231 -2.68 -27.61 19.20
CA GLN A 231 -1.35 -28.05 19.62
C GLN A 231 -1.37 -28.76 20.99
N SER A 232 -2.42 -28.58 21.79
CA SER A 232 -2.61 -29.21 23.10
C SER A 232 -3.40 -30.53 23.08
N SER A 233 -3.81 -31.02 21.90
CA SER A 233 -4.54 -32.27 21.80
C SER A 233 -3.62 -33.46 22.06
N ASN A 234 -4.05 -34.37 22.94
CA ASN A 234 -3.34 -35.62 23.22
C ASN A 234 -3.70 -36.74 22.22
N GLU A 235 -4.68 -36.53 21.33
CA GLU A 235 -5.20 -37.58 20.44
C GLU A 235 -4.25 -37.88 19.27
N LEU A 236 -3.71 -36.85 18.61
CA LEU A 236 -2.74 -36.95 17.52
C LEU A 236 -1.70 -35.82 17.64
N PRO A 237 -0.39 -36.11 17.61
CA PRO A 237 0.63 -35.10 17.74
C PRO A 237 0.73 -34.25 16.48
N PHE A 238 0.39 -32.97 16.56
CA PHE A 238 0.58 -31.99 15.49
C PHE A 238 1.51 -30.86 15.95
N LYS A 239 2.31 -30.30 15.03
CA LYS A 239 3.10 -29.10 15.29
C LYS A 239 2.76 -28.02 14.26
N ILE A 240 2.43 -26.82 14.74
CA ILE A 240 2.15 -25.66 13.88
C ILE A 240 3.29 -24.66 14.02
N ILE A 241 3.81 -24.16 12.90
CA ILE A 241 4.81 -23.10 12.84
C ILE A 241 4.23 -21.95 12.04
N ASP A 242 3.93 -20.84 12.70
CA ASP A 242 3.47 -19.61 12.05
C ASP A 242 4.67 -18.74 11.66
N LYS A 243 4.56 -18.11 10.48
CA LYS A 243 5.53 -17.18 9.90
C LYS A 243 4.81 -15.91 9.47
N ASP A 244 5.57 -14.84 9.19
CA ASP A 244 5.00 -13.56 8.76
C ASP A 244 4.17 -13.67 7.47
N ASP A 245 4.49 -14.62 6.59
CA ASP A 245 3.85 -14.84 5.28
C ASP A 245 2.94 -16.07 5.23
N GLY A 246 2.73 -16.79 6.33
CA GLY A 246 1.97 -18.04 6.29
C GLY A 246 2.08 -18.94 7.51
N SER A 247 1.72 -20.22 7.33
CA SER A 247 1.73 -21.22 8.40
C SER A 247 2.10 -22.59 7.84
N THR A 248 2.72 -23.43 8.67
CA THR A 248 3.08 -24.81 8.33
C THR A 248 2.61 -25.76 9.42
N LEU A 249 1.77 -26.72 9.03
CA LEU A 249 1.37 -27.86 9.85
C LEU A 249 2.31 -29.03 9.59
N ILE A 250 2.86 -29.58 10.67
CA ILE A 250 3.79 -30.71 10.67
C ILE A 250 3.11 -31.90 11.36
N ILE A 251 3.14 -33.04 10.66
CA ILE A 251 2.63 -34.33 11.12
C ILE A 251 3.85 -35.25 11.33
N PRO A 252 4.34 -35.38 12.58
CA PRO A 252 5.39 -36.32 12.92
C PRO A 252 4.85 -37.76 12.96
N LYS A 253 5.69 -38.73 12.57
CA LYS A 253 5.40 -40.18 12.70
C LYS A 253 4.01 -40.55 12.22
N VAL A 254 3.81 -40.49 10.91
CA VAL A 254 2.50 -40.64 10.29
C VAL A 254 1.87 -42.01 10.62
N VAL A 255 0.67 -41.99 11.20
CA VAL A 255 -0.22 -43.15 11.38
C VAL A 255 -1.42 -43.07 10.42
N PRO A 256 -2.15 -44.18 10.17
CA PRO A 256 -3.31 -44.19 9.27
C PRO A 256 -4.39 -43.17 9.64
N GLU A 257 -4.56 -42.86 10.92
CA GLU A 257 -5.55 -41.91 11.45
C GLU A 257 -5.26 -40.46 11.05
N HIS A 258 -4.04 -40.14 10.58
CA HIS A 258 -3.74 -38.82 10.01
C HIS A 258 -4.27 -38.65 8.59
N ALA A 259 -4.72 -39.70 7.92
CA ALA A 259 -5.37 -39.57 6.61
C ALA A 259 -6.67 -38.74 6.73
N GLY A 260 -7.05 -38.08 5.65
CA GLY A 260 -8.28 -37.29 5.60
C GLY A 260 -8.07 -35.90 5.02
N ASN A 261 -9.09 -35.05 5.19
CA ASN A 261 -9.12 -33.72 4.62
C ASN A 261 -8.58 -32.69 5.62
N TYR A 262 -7.56 -31.94 5.20
CA TYR A 262 -6.99 -30.84 5.94
C TYR A 262 -7.47 -29.52 5.36
N VAL A 263 -7.91 -28.61 6.24
CA VAL A 263 -8.33 -27.26 5.86
C VAL A 263 -7.50 -26.24 6.63
N CYS A 264 -6.96 -25.27 5.93
CA CYS A 264 -6.33 -24.09 6.50
C CYS A 264 -7.23 -22.89 6.26
N ARG A 265 -7.69 -22.26 7.34
CA ARG A 265 -8.54 -21.06 7.33
C ARG A 265 -7.74 -19.86 7.77
N SER A 266 -7.81 -18.78 7.00
CA SER A 266 -7.18 -17.50 7.33
C SER A 266 -8.23 -16.41 7.47
N LYS A 267 -8.07 -15.52 8.47
CA LYS A 267 -9.06 -14.48 8.80
C LYS A 267 -8.42 -13.18 9.28
N ASN A 268 -8.93 -12.06 8.80
CA ASN A 268 -8.69 -10.72 9.37
C ASN A 268 -10.00 -9.91 9.44
N ALA A 269 -9.91 -8.61 9.72
CA ALA A 269 -11.07 -7.72 9.81
C ALA A 269 -11.80 -7.49 8.47
N GLN A 270 -11.15 -7.78 7.33
CA GLN A 270 -11.71 -7.56 5.99
C GLN A 270 -12.36 -8.81 5.40
N GLY A 271 -12.11 -10.00 5.97
CA GLY A 271 -12.71 -11.22 5.48
C GLY A 271 -12.01 -12.48 5.95
N GLN A 272 -12.31 -13.57 5.27
CA GLN A 272 -11.72 -14.89 5.49
C GLN A 272 -11.52 -15.59 4.14
N ASP A 273 -10.51 -16.44 4.07
CA ASP A 273 -10.26 -17.35 2.94
C ASP A 273 -9.89 -18.74 3.49
N GLU A 274 -10.09 -19.77 2.69
CA GLU A 274 -9.83 -21.18 3.05
C GLU A 274 -9.18 -21.94 1.89
N THR A 275 -8.27 -22.84 2.24
CA THR A 275 -7.69 -23.82 1.31
C THR A 275 -7.73 -25.21 1.94
N SER A 276 -7.92 -26.24 1.12
CA SER A 276 -8.02 -27.63 1.58
C SER A 276 -7.20 -28.58 0.74
N ALA A 277 -6.76 -29.68 1.34
CA ALA A 277 -6.12 -30.80 0.66
C ALA A 277 -6.39 -32.12 1.37
N GLU A 278 -6.43 -33.20 0.60
CA GLU A 278 -6.52 -34.56 1.10
C GLU A 278 -5.12 -35.15 1.34
N LEU A 279 -4.91 -35.74 2.52
CA LEU A 279 -3.75 -36.55 2.84
C LEU A 279 -4.11 -38.03 2.78
N ILE A 280 -3.44 -38.77 1.90
CA ILE A 280 -3.56 -40.22 1.78
C ILE A 280 -2.34 -40.87 2.43
N VAL A 281 -2.58 -41.74 3.43
CA VAL A 281 -1.53 -42.52 4.09
C VAL A 281 -1.57 -43.96 3.60
N LYS A 282 -0.54 -44.37 2.86
CA LYS A 282 -0.40 -45.76 2.38
C LYS A 282 0.09 -46.67 3.50
N CYS A 283 -0.52 -47.84 3.61
CA CYS A 283 -0.12 -48.88 4.55
C CYS A 283 -0.38 -50.26 3.95
N ALA A 284 0.47 -51.22 4.31
CA ALA A 284 0.27 -52.62 3.94
C ALA A 284 -1.00 -53.17 4.60
N PRO A 285 -1.68 -54.17 4.02
CA PRO A 285 -2.79 -54.85 4.65
C PRO A 285 -2.43 -55.39 6.04
N TYR A 286 -3.27 -55.13 7.03
CA TYR A 286 -3.15 -55.68 8.38
C TYR A 286 -4.52 -56.07 8.92
N VAL A 287 -4.54 -57.17 9.68
CA VAL A 287 -5.75 -57.71 10.29
C VAL A 287 -5.98 -57.01 11.62
N VAL A 288 -7.17 -56.43 11.77
CA VAL A 288 -7.64 -55.77 13.01
C VAL A 288 -8.49 -56.73 13.83
N LYS A 289 -9.40 -57.47 13.16
CA LYS A 289 -10.19 -58.54 13.76
C LYS A 289 -9.92 -59.83 13.00
N HIS A 290 -9.36 -60.80 13.70
CA HIS A 290 -9.18 -62.15 13.20
C HIS A 290 -10.53 -62.89 13.20
N LEU A 291 -10.61 -63.97 12.40
CA LEU A 291 -11.73 -64.89 12.47
C LEU A 291 -11.85 -65.49 13.87
N GLU A 292 -13.09 -65.69 14.30
CA GLU A 292 -13.42 -66.36 15.55
C GLU A 292 -14.06 -67.72 15.23
N ASP A 293 -13.87 -68.71 16.12
CA ASP A 293 -14.48 -70.02 15.96
C ASP A 293 -16.01 -69.90 16.05
N VAL A 294 -16.71 -70.48 15.08
CA VAL A 294 -18.18 -70.47 15.02
C VAL A 294 -18.71 -71.90 15.05
N GLU A 295 -19.44 -72.24 16.11
CA GLU A 295 -20.22 -73.47 16.17
C GLU A 295 -21.64 -73.22 15.65
N SER A 296 -22.13 -74.08 14.75
CA SER A 296 -23.46 -73.96 14.17
C SER A 296 -24.11 -75.30 13.89
N ASN A 297 -25.44 -75.33 13.90
CA ASN A 297 -26.22 -76.52 13.58
C ASN A 297 -26.44 -76.63 12.06
N VAL A 298 -26.56 -77.87 11.57
CA VAL A 298 -26.88 -78.13 10.16
C VAL A 298 -28.15 -77.39 9.74
N GLY A 299 -28.09 -76.74 8.57
CA GLY A 299 -29.17 -75.98 7.97
C GLY A 299 -29.26 -74.51 8.38
N GLN A 300 -28.45 -74.04 9.34
CA GLN A 300 -28.33 -72.63 9.70
C GLN A 300 -27.30 -71.90 8.81
N ASP A 301 -27.41 -70.58 8.71
CA ASP A 301 -26.41 -69.76 8.04
C ASP A 301 -25.26 -69.44 9.00
N VAL A 302 -24.02 -69.54 8.51
CA VAL A 302 -22.79 -69.19 9.25
C VAL A 302 -22.19 -67.94 8.63
N ASN A 303 -21.80 -66.96 9.44
CA ASN A 303 -21.14 -65.74 9.00
C ASN A 303 -19.76 -65.61 9.65
N LEU A 304 -18.71 -65.74 8.85
CA LEU A 304 -17.33 -65.55 9.28
C LEU A 304 -16.93 -64.12 8.96
N THR A 305 -16.50 -63.33 9.96
CA THR A 305 -16.12 -61.93 9.74
C THR A 305 -14.68 -61.64 10.17
N ALA A 306 -13.96 -60.90 9.33
CA ALA A 306 -12.63 -60.37 9.61
C ALA A 306 -12.59 -58.89 9.26
N ILE A 307 -11.87 -58.09 10.06
CA ILE A 307 -11.64 -56.68 9.74
C ILE A 307 -10.20 -56.56 9.25
N ILE A 308 -10.04 -56.19 7.98
CA ILE A 308 -8.73 -56.06 7.33
C ILE A 308 -8.61 -54.66 6.77
N LYS A 309 -7.65 -53.90 7.28
CA LYS A 309 -7.39 -52.53 6.86
C LYS A 309 -6.14 -52.47 5.97
N GLY A 310 -6.09 -51.50 5.07
CA GLY A 310 -4.96 -51.26 4.20
C GLY A 310 -5.28 -50.16 3.19
N THR A 311 -4.24 -49.44 2.77
CA THR A 311 -4.35 -48.39 1.74
C THR A 311 -3.26 -48.62 0.69
N PRO A 312 -3.59 -49.09 -0.53
CA PRO A 312 -4.94 -49.27 -1.08
C PRO A 312 -5.73 -50.41 -0.43
N LYS A 313 -7.05 -50.44 -0.68
CA LYS A 313 -7.96 -51.49 -0.21
C LYS A 313 -7.36 -52.88 -0.47
N PRO A 314 -7.24 -53.74 0.55
CA PRO A 314 -6.72 -55.10 0.38
C PRO A 314 -7.65 -55.97 -0.49
N ASP A 315 -7.04 -56.83 -1.31
CA ASP A 315 -7.75 -57.94 -1.96
C ASP A 315 -7.75 -59.15 -1.02
N VAL A 316 -8.94 -59.68 -0.71
CA VAL A 316 -9.13 -60.79 0.24
C VAL A 316 -9.49 -62.07 -0.51
N VAL A 317 -8.94 -63.20 -0.04
CA VAL A 317 -9.21 -64.53 -0.59
C VAL A 317 -9.51 -65.47 0.57
N TRP A 318 -10.69 -66.10 0.55
CA TRP A 318 -11.07 -67.08 1.56
C TRP A 318 -10.60 -68.49 1.21
N THR A 319 -10.12 -69.22 2.21
CA THR A 319 -9.75 -70.64 2.09
C THR A 319 -10.44 -71.49 3.16
N CYS A 320 -10.69 -72.76 2.85
CA CYS A 320 -11.13 -73.77 3.81
C CYS A 320 -10.23 -75.00 3.67
N ASN A 321 -9.59 -75.41 4.76
CA ASN A 321 -8.57 -76.47 4.76
C ASN A 321 -7.53 -76.25 3.64
N GLU A 322 -7.00 -75.02 3.58
CA GLU A 322 -6.02 -74.53 2.58
C GLU A 322 -6.51 -74.48 1.12
N LYS A 323 -7.77 -74.85 0.85
CA LYS A 323 -8.34 -74.78 -0.50
C LYS A 323 -9.10 -73.48 -0.69
N LYS A 324 -8.76 -72.76 -1.75
CA LYS A 324 -9.47 -71.54 -2.15
C LYS A 324 -10.97 -71.82 -2.31
N ILE A 325 -11.78 -70.99 -1.66
CA ILE A 325 -13.22 -70.99 -1.81
C ILE A 325 -13.56 -70.16 -3.04
N ALA A 326 -14.41 -70.70 -3.91
CA ALA A 326 -15.01 -69.93 -4.99
C ALA A 326 -16.37 -69.38 -4.51
N PRO A 327 -16.71 -68.12 -4.83
CA PRO A 327 -18.04 -67.60 -4.58
C PRO A 327 -19.12 -68.44 -5.25
N THR A 328 -20.16 -68.82 -4.50
CA THR A 328 -21.31 -69.60 -4.98
C THR A 328 -22.59 -69.15 -4.27
N ASP A 329 -23.77 -69.59 -4.71
CA ASP A 329 -25.03 -69.33 -3.99
C ASP A 329 -25.03 -69.90 -2.55
N LYS A 330 -24.20 -70.93 -2.29
CA LYS A 330 -24.00 -71.51 -0.95
C LYS A 330 -22.97 -70.71 -0.12
N LYS A 331 -21.98 -70.06 -0.74
CA LYS A 331 -20.87 -69.36 -0.07
C LYS A 331 -20.70 -67.97 -0.68
N THR A 332 -21.22 -66.94 -0.01
CA THR A 332 -21.23 -65.55 -0.51
C THR A 332 -20.25 -64.66 0.25
N GLU A 333 -19.50 -63.83 -0.48
CA GLU A 333 -18.55 -62.87 0.09
C GLU A 333 -19.18 -61.48 0.15
N ARG A 334 -18.92 -60.74 1.24
CA ARG A 334 -19.40 -59.36 1.45
C ARG A 334 -18.28 -58.48 1.97
N TYR A 335 -18.36 -57.18 1.69
CA TYR A 335 -17.46 -56.16 2.21
C TYR A 335 -18.26 -54.95 2.66
N ASP A 336 -18.05 -54.52 3.90
CA ASP A 336 -18.53 -53.25 4.44
C ASP A 336 -17.40 -52.22 4.45
N GLU A 337 -17.56 -51.19 3.63
CA GLU A 337 -16.56 -50.13 3.46
C GLU A 337 -16.40 -49.23 4.68
N ALA A 338 -17.45 -49.04 5.48
CA ALA A 338 -17.40 -48.17 6.65
C ALA A 338 -16.61 -48.80 7.80
N SER A 339 -16.70 -50.12 7.96
CA SER A 339 -16.02 -50.87 9.01
C SER A 339 -14.75 -51.58 8.55
N CYS A 340 -14.48 -51.63 7.24
CA CYS A 340 -13.46 -52.48 6.62
C CYS A 340 -13.66 -53.98 6.95
N GLU A 341 -14.91 -54.39 7.16
CA GLU A 341 -15.26 -55.77 7.49
C GLU A 341 -15.47 -56.59 6.21
N TYR A 342 -14.78 -57.72 6.12
CA TYR A 342 -14.97 -58.76 5.11
C TYR A 342 -15.74 -59.89 5.74
N SER A 343 -16.74 -60.41 5.02
CA SER A 343 -17.57 -61.50 5.52
C SER A 343 -17.68 -62.63 4.50
N LEU A 344 -17.61 -63.87 4.97
CA LEU A 344 -17.99 -65.06 4.22
C LEU A 344 -19.24 -65.67 4.87
N VAL A 345 -20.34 -65.64 4.13
CA VAL A 345 -21.62 -66.23 4.55
C VAL A 345 -21.79 -67.59 3.89
N ILE A 346 -21.88 -68.63 4.72
CA ILE A 346 -22.17 -70.01 4.30
C ILE A 346 -23.64 -70.27 4.57
N HIS A 347 -24.44 -70.37 3.52
CA HIS A 347 -25.88 -70.58 3.60
C HIS A 347 -26.22 -72.05 3.82
N LYS A 348 -27.14 -72.34 4.74
CA LYS A 348 -27.61 -73.69 5.08
C LYS A 348 -26.46 -74.67 5.34
N PHE A 349 -25.58 -74.30 6.25
CA PHE A 349 -24.38 -75.04 6.66
C PHE A 349 -24.61 -76.55 6.75
N GLN A 350 -23.70 -77.34 6.20
CA GLN A 350 -23.71 -78.81 6.24
C GLN A 350 -22.43 -79.33 6.89
N GLU A 351 -22.42 -80.60 7.29
CA GLU A 351 -21.25 -81.22 7.93
C GLU A 351 -19.99 -81.17 7.04
N ASP A 352 -20.15 -81.22 5.71
CA ASP A 352 -19.05 -81.12 4.73
C ASP A 352 -18.48 -79.69 4.56
N ASP A 353 -19.16 -78.68 5.11
CA ASP A 353 -18.63 -77.32 5.21
C ASP A 353 -17.76 -77.13 6.46
N SER A 354 -17.64 -78.12 7.34
CA SER A 354 -16.74 -78.02 8.48
C SER A 354 -15.27 -78.01 8.05
N GLY A 355 -14.46 -77.19 8.73
CA GLY A 355 -13.04 -77.08 8.43
C GLY A 355 -12.39 -75.84 9.03
N GLU A 356 -11.09 -75.72 8.79
CA GLU A 356 -10.32 -74.53 9.15
C GLU A 356 -10.48 -73.47 8.07
N TYR A 357 -11.03 -72.31 8.43
CA TYR A 357 -11.20 -71.17 7.52
C TYR A 357 -10.12 -70.12 7.76
N GLN A 358 -9.55 -69.59 6.67
CA GLN A 358 -8.54 -68.52 6.71
C GLN A 358 -8.83 -67.45 5.67
#